data_AF-A0A7S1DC01-F1
#
_entry.id   AF-A0A7S1DC01-F1
#
_cell.length_a   1.000
_cell.length_b   1.000
_cell.length_c   1.000
_cell.angle_alpha   90.00
_cell.angle_beta   90.00
_cell.angle_gamma   90.00
#
_symmetry.space_group_name_H-M   'P 1'
#
loop_
_entity.id
_entity.type
_entity.pdbx_description
1 polymer ?
#
loop_
_entity_poly.entity_id
_entity_poly.type
_entity_poly.pdbx_seq_one_letter_code
_entity_poly.pdbx_strand_id
1 'polypeptide(L)'
;YYHASEESMNALNLKNKKTDKDRLTWMIHNTTVLALAHYMTGRTDYAETAARNVRTWFLKWKTRMNPHLVNCDIYYNNTSPRLRGIYEMKDIYMLLDAIRILERGNFLNDEEQSELRDWFRDYVFWLESSEEGKREYTAPDHRGVFFDVQMVSIASYVNDTAKMLWYLDRSMARLRGQILTEQDLTHMGMLVNEIEESGGKRRCEHCEENQVLALQAWAILSRLGRSAGRNIWNAYPVDDISNLCHASYHAIPYFRQRAQCDADITTFNHQRWWPLWLEARQHCEHVRQFKHIINSWMSPVSQNPPRNPYDMPFTFGHQEAIAPFWNLGLHFDPQQAATLPVGDKPAPAISQLGKASNAISTQELARQRLQAVRSARRLRRGNA
;
A
#
# COMPACT_ATOMS: atom_id res chain seq x y z
N TYR A 1 -18.15 -16.86 -16.08
CA TYR A 1 -17.80 -18.22 -15.63
C TYR A 1 -17.60 -19.11 -16.84
N TYR A 2 -16.38 -19.59 -17.07
CA TYR A 2 -16.11 -20.68 -18.01
C TYR A 2 -15.28 -21.72 -17.25
N HIS A 3 -15.86 -22.90 -17.04
CA HIS A 3 -15.10 -24.10 -16.76
C HIS A 3 -14.29 -24.43 -18.02
N ALA A 4 -12.97 -24.46 -17.89
CA ALA A 4 -12.11 -25.20 -18.81
C ALA A 4 -11.50 -26.34 -18.00
N SER A 5 -11.69 -27.55 -18.50
CA SER A 5 -11.25 -28.81 -17.93
C SER A 5 -9.73 -28.88 -17.70
N GLU A 6 -9.34 -29.65 -16.69
CA GLU A 6 -8.02 -29.76 -16.07
C GLU A 6 -6.84 -30.20 -16.97
N GLU A 7 -7.02 -30.42 -18.28
CA GLU A 7 -6.00 -31.09 -19.11
C GLU A 7 -5.34 -30.24 -20.20
N SER A 8 -5.46 -28.90 -20.19
CA SER A 8 -4.87 -28.09 -21.28
C SER A 8 -4.23 -26.74 -20.89
N MET A 9 -3.74 -26.60 -19.64
CA MET A 9 -2.99 -25.41 -19.24
C MET A 9 -1.47 -25.56 -19.42
N ASN A 10 -1.01 -25.54 -20.67
CA ASN A 10 0.40 -25.32 -20.98
C ASN A 10 0.81 -23.88 -20.66
N ALA A 11 1.83 -23.71 -19.81
CA ALA A 11 2.34 -22.45 -19.28
C ALA A 11 2.76 -21.39 -20.33
N LEU A 12 2.90 -21.79 -21.60
CA LEU A 12 3.21 -20.86 -22.69
C LEU A 12 2.00 -20.01 -23.16
N ASN A 13 0.76 -20.48 -22.96
CA ASN A 13 -0.44 -19.79 -23.46
C ASN A 13 -0.95 -18.65 -22.56
N LEU A 14 -0.35 -18.46 -21.38
CA LEU A 14 -0.70 -17.39 -20.43
C LEU A 14 -0.05 -16.04 -20.76
N LYS A 15 0.99 -16.00 -21.61
CA LYS A 15 1.75 -14.77 -21.89
C LYS A 15 1.03 -13.75 -22.78
N ASN A 16 -0.02 -14.15 -23.50
CA ASN A 16 -0.69 -13.31 -24.51
C ASN A 16 -2.18 -12.98 -24.21
N LYS A 17 -2.70 -13.30 -23.02
CA LYS A 17 -4.07 -12.92 -22.62
C LYS A 17 -4.03 -11.95 -21.44
N LYS A 18 -4.52 -10.73 -21.64
CA LYS A 18 -4.84 -9.79 -20.55
C LYS A 18 -5.72 -10.52 -19.53
N THR A 19 -5.22 -10.62 -18.31
CA THR A 19 -5.89 -11.31 -17.21
C THR A 19 -7.03 -10.44 -16.67
N ASP A 20 -7.93 -11.01 -15.87
CA ASP A 20 -8.97 -10.21 -15.20
C ASP A 20 -8.37 -9.22 -14.19
N LYS A 21 -7.17 -9.51 -13.65
CA LYS A 21 -6.35 -8.55 -12.87
C LYS A 21 -6.03 -7.28 -13.66
N ASP A 22 -5.54 -7.43 -14.88
CA ASP A 22 -5.22 -6.28 -15.75
C ASP A 22 -6.49 -5.50 -16.08
N ARG A 23 -7.58 -6.21 -16.38
CA ARG A 23 -8.87 -5.58 -16.69
C ARG A 23 -9.45 -4.81 -15.50
N LEU A 24 -9.37 -5.38 -14.30
CA LEU A 24 -9.82 -4.77 -13.05
C LEU A 24 -9.05 -3.47 -12.78
N THR A 25 -7.72 -3.57 -12.87
CA THR A 25 -6.79 -2.45 -12.79
C THR A 25 -7.19 -1.31 -13.73
N TRP A 26 -7.32 -1.60 -15.02
CA TRP A 26 -7.67 -0.60 -16.02
C TRP A 26 -9.09 -0.06 -15.82
N MET A 27 -10.03 -0.90 -15.37
CA MET A 27 -11.39 -0.46 -15.04
C MET A 27 -11.38 0.55 -13.89
N ILE A 28 -10.66 0.27 -12.79
CA ILE A 28 -10.53 1.19 -11.64
C ILE A 28 -9.91 2.51 -12.11
N HIS A 29 -8.77 2.45 -12.80
CA HIS A 29 -8.02 3.64 -13.19
C HIS A 29 -8.79 4.49 -14.20
N ASN A 30 -9.31 3.89 -15.27
CA ASN A 30 -10.06 4.61 -16.29
C ASN A 30 -11.34 5.25 -15.72
N THR A 31 -12.07 4.52 -14.88
CA THR A 31 -13.29 5.06 -14.23
C THR A 31 -12.95 6.23 -13.32
N THR A 32 -11.85 6.13 -12.57
CA THR A 32 -11.37 7.22 -11.71
C THR A 32 -10.98 8.46 -12.52
N VAL A 33 -10.19 8.30 -13.59
CA VAL A 33 -9.81 9.42 -14.48
C VAL A 33 -11.04 10.10 -15.04
N LEU A 34 -12.00 9.34 -15.55
CA LEU A 34 -13.20 9.87 -16.20
C LEU A 34 -14.08 10.64 -15.19
N ALA A 35 -14.26 10.11 -13.98
CA ALA A 35 -15.00 10.80 -12.93
C ALA A 35 -14.31 12.11 -12.50
N LEU A 36 -12.98 12.10 -12.36
CA LEU A 36 -12.21 13.31 -12.04
C LEU A 36 -12.24 14.33 -13.18
N ALA A 37 -12.12 13.88 -14.43
CA ALA A 37 -12.21 14.74 -15.61
C ALA A 37 -13.59 15.42 -15.69
N HIS A 38 -14.67 14.68 -15.42
CA HIS A 38 -16.00 15.26 -15.28
C HIS A 38 -16.04 16.31 -14.16
N TYR A 39 -15.57 15.98 -12.96
CA TYR A 39 -15.58 16.88 -11.81
C TYR A 39 -14.85 18.21 -12.09
N MET A 40 -13.72 18.15 -12.80
CA MET A 40 -12.90 19.33 -13.11
C MET A 40 -13.43 20.14 -14.30
N THR A 41 -14.03 19.51 -15.31
CA THR A 41 -14.41 20.18 -16.56
C THR A 41 -15.91 20.44 -16.70
N GLY A 42 -16.74 19.80 -15.87
CA GLY A 42 -18.20 19.80 -15.98
C GLY A 42 -18.75 18.97 -17.15
N ARG A 43 -17.89 18.38 -18.00
CA ARG A 43 -18.32 17.63 -19.19
C ARG A 43 -18.97 16.30 -18.81
N THR A 44 -20.22 16.09 -19.23
CA THR A 44 -21.04 14.93 -18.81
C THR A 44 -20.67 13.63 -19.52
N ASP A 45 -20.10 13.69 -20.73
CA ASP A 45 -19.68 12.51 -21.51
C ASP A 45 -18.65 11.64 -20.78
N TYR A 46 -17.76 12.27 -20.00
CA TYR A 46 -16.83 11.54 -19.14
C TYR A 46 -17.54 10.78 -18.03
N ALA A 47 -18.48 11.42 -17.32
CA ALA A 47 -19.22 10.78 -16.24
C ALA A 47 -20.16 9.67 -16.74
N GLU A 48 -20.81 9.85 -17.90
CA GLU A 48 -21.61 8.80 -18.53
C GLU A 48 -20.77 7.57 -18.86
N THR A 49 -19.55 7.78 -19.35
CA THR A 49 -18.61 6.68 -19.64
C THR A 49 -18.13 6.00 -18.37
N ALA A 50 -17.80 6.76 -17.32
CA ALA A 50 -17.43 6.21 -16.01
C ALA A 50 -18.58 5.38 -15.40
N ALA A 51 -19.80 5.91 -15.42
CA ALA A 51 -20.98 5.20 -14.92
C ALA A 51 -21.27 3.92 -15.73
N ARG A 52 -21.01 3.93 -17.05
CA ARG A 52 -21.10 2.71 -17.89
C ARG A 52 -20.09 1.65 -17.47
N ASN A 53 -18.87 2.02 -17.10
CA ASN A 53 -17.87 1.09 -16.59
C ASN A 53 -18.35 0.44 -15.28
N VAL A 54 -18.84 1.27 -14.34
CA VAL A 54 -19.40 0.80 -13.05
C VAL A 54 -20.55 -0.18 -13.27
N ARG A 55 -21.54 0.20 -14.10
CA ARG A 55 -22.66 -0.69 -14.46
C ARG A 55 -22.19 -2.00 -15.06
N THR A 56 -21.24 -1.95 -15.98
CA THR A 56 -20.74 -3.15 -16.67
C THR A 56 -20.04 -4.09 -15.71
N TRP A 57 -19.24 -3.54 -14.78
CA TRP A 57 -18.41 -4.33 -13.89
C TRP A 57 -19.15 -4.88 -12.68
N PHE A 58 -20.14 -4.16 -12.14
CA PHE A 58 -20.78 -4.53 -10.87
C PHE A 58 -22.26 -4.93 -11.00
N LEU A 59 -23.01 -4.31 -11.93
CA LEU A 59 -24.48 -4.39 -11.93
C LEU A 59 -25.04 -5.27 -13.05
N LYS A 60 -24.49 -5.16 -14.26
CA LYS A 60 -25.01 -5.83 -15.45
C LYS A 60 -24.82 -7.34 -15.34
N TRP A 61 -25.92 -8.08 -15.23
CA TRP A 61 -25.93 -9.53 -14.98
C TRP A 61 -24.98 -10.36 -15.87
N LYS A 62 -24.84 -10.01 -17.16
CA LYS A 62 -23.99 -10.73 -18.12
C LYS A 62 -22.49 -10.57 -17.87
N THR A 63 -22.09 -9.48 -17.24
CA THR A 63 -20.68 -9.04 -17.16
C THR A 63 -20.22 -8.78 -15.75
N ARG A 64 -21.13 -8.70 -14.77
CA ARG A 64 -20.78 -8.37 -13.40
C ARG A 64 -19.75 -9.35 -12.82
N MET A 65 -18.79 -8.79 -12.12
CA MET A 65 -17.88 -9.52 -11.25
C MET A 65 -18.69 -10.01 -10.04
N ASN A 66 -18.47 -11.25 -9.61
CA ASN A 66 -19.03 -11.72 -8.34
C ASN A 66 -18.29 -11.06 -7.16
N PRO A 67 -18.95 -10.80 -6.02
CA PRO A 67 -18.35 -10.11 -4.87
C PRO A 67 -17.40 -11.02 -4.06
N HIS A 68 -16.45 -11.68 -4.73
CA HIS A 68 -15.44 -12.53 -4.13
C HIS A 68 -14.23 -12.70 -5.07
N LEU A 69 -13.09 -13.10 -4.51
CA LEU A 69 -11.84 -13.32 -5.26
C LEU A 69 -11.35 -14.78 -5.19
N VAL A 70 -12.24 -15.77 -5.17
CA VAL A 70 -11.88 -17.20 -5.05
C VAL A 70 -10.82 -17.66 -6.07
N ASN A 71 -10.83 -17.12 -7.29
CA ASN A 71 -9.93 -17.54 -8.38
C ASN A 71 -8.78 -16.54 -8.67
N CYS A 72 -8.39 -15.72 -7.69
CA CYS A 72 -7.34 -14.71 -7.87
C CYS A 72 -5.93 -15.23 -7.54
N ASP A 73 -4.93 -14.76 -8.30
CA ASP A 73 -3.49 -15.01 -8.13
C ASP A 73 -3.14 -16.43 -7.62
N ILE A 74 -3.53 -17.45 -8.40
CA ILE A 74 -3.26 -18.86 -8.08
C ILE A 74 -1.79 -19.16 -8.41
N TYR A 75 -0.95 -19.25 -7.38
CA TYR A 75 0.43 -19.77 -7.51
C TYR A 75 0.50 -21.22 -7.03
N TYR A 76 0.86 -22.15 -7.91
CA TYR A 76 1.11 -23.54 -7.54
C TYR A 76 2.51 -23.70 -6.96
N ASN A 77 2.60 -24.00 -5.67
CA ASN A 77 3.75 -24.72 -5.12
C ASN A 77 3.38 -26.21 -5.10
N ASN A 78 4.37 -27.11 -5.24
CA ASN A 78 4.25 -28.58 -5.30
C ASN A 78 3.36 -29.27 -4.24
N THR A 79 2.79 -28.55 -3.27
CA THR A 79 1.93 -29.10 -2.21
C THR A 79 0.62 -28.36 -1.96
N SER A 80 0.41 -27.11 -2.45
CA SER A 80 -0.87 -26.37 -2.35
C SER A 80 -0.86 -25.05 -3.15
N PRO A 81 -1.99 -24.63 -3.75
CA PRO A 81 -2.12 -23.29 -4.33
C PRO A 81 -2.05 -22.23 -3.22
N ARG A 82 -1.22 -21.20 -3.42
CA ARG A 82 -1.25 -19.98 -2.61
C ARG A 82 -2.12 -18.95 -3.33
N LEU A 83 -3.11 -18.42 -2.62
CA LEU A 83 -4.00 -17.34 -3.07
C LEU A 83 -3.49 -16.04 -2.46
N ARG A 84 -3.03 -15.10 -3.30
CA ARG A 84 -2.55 -13.77 -2.89
C ARG A 84 -3.35 -12.62 -3.51
N GLY A 85 -4.41 -12.91 -4.27
CA GLY A 85 -5.00 -11.91 -5.15
C GLY A 85 -6.03 -10.99 -4.49
N ILE A 86 -6.30 -11.06 -3.17
CA ILE A 86 -7.05 -10.00 -2.48
C ILE A 86 -6.33 -8.65 -2.62
N TYR A 87 -4.99 -8.68 -2.65
CA TYR A 87 -4.17 -7.54 -2.97
C TYR A 87 -4.46 -6.92 -4.35
N GLU A 88 -5.03 -7.64 -5.32
CA GLU A 88 -5.39 -7.07 -6.63
C GLU A 88 -6.46 -5.98 -6.55
N MET A 89 -7.25 -5.95 -5.46
CA MET A 89 -8.24 -4.90 -5.16
C MET A 89 -7.65 -3.74 -4.34
N LYS A 90 -6.33 -3.62 -4.22
CA LYS A 90 -5.65 -2.57 -3.41
C LYS A 90 -6.07 -1.13 -3.76
N ASP A 91 -6.42 -0.87 -5.02
CA ASP A 91 -6.75 0.48 -5.52
C ASP A 91 -8.26 0.77 -5.47
N ILE A 92 -9.07 -0.10 -4.85
CA ILE A 92 -10.53 0.05 -4.80
C ILE A 92 -10.96 1.36 -4.13
N TYR A 93 -10.19 1.86 -3.16
CA TYR A 93 -10.49 3.11 -2.45
C TYR A 93 -10.68 4.30 -3.40
N MET A 94 -9.91 4.36 -4.49
CA MET A 94 -10.04 5.41 -5.50
C MET A 94 -11.33 5.29 -6.32
N LEU A 95 -11.69 4.04 -6.66
CA LEU A 95 -12.95 3.78 -7.38
C LEU A 95 -14.15 4.23 -6.55
N LEU A 96 -14.12 4.00 -5.23
CA LEU A 96 -15.22 4.40 -4.35
C LEU A 96 -15.42 5.92 -4.33
N ASP A 97 -14.35 6.70 -4.37
CA ASP A 97 -14.45 8.15 -4.52
C ASP A 97 -14.96 8.57 -5.90
N ALA A 98 -14.53 7.88 -6.96
CA ALA A 98 -15.07 8.08 -8.30
C ALA A 98 -16.58 7.79 -8.37
N ILE A 99 -17.03 6.70 -7.75
CA ILE A 99 -18.45 6.36 -7.66
C ILE A 99 -19.21 7.48 -6.93
N ARG A 100 -18.72 7.98 -5.80
CA ARG A 100 -19.35 9.10 -5.08
C ARG A 100 -19.50 10.38 -5.94
N ILE A 101 -18.54 10.67 -6.81
CA ILE A 101 -18.65 11.77 -7.77
C ILE A 101 -19.83 11.53 -8.73
N LEU A 102 -19.96 10.31 -9.25
CA LEU A 102 -21.05 9.93 -10.17
C LEU A 102 -22.42 9.95 -9.50
N GLU A 103 -22.51 9.48 -8.25
CA GLU A 103 -23.73 9.53 -7.43
C GLU A 103 -24.20 10.97 -7.22
N ARG A 104 -23.29 11.87 -6.81
CA ARG A 104 -23.60 13.30 -6.61
C ARG A 104 -24.01 14.00 -7.91
N GLY A 105 -23.50 13.54 -9.04
CA GLY A 105 -23.87 14.05 -10.36
C GLY A 105 -25.14 13.42 -10.95
N ASN A 106 -25.84 12.54 -10.21
CA ASN A 106 -27.01 11.78 -10.68
C ASN A 106 -26.75 10.93 -11.93
N PHE A 107 -25.50 10.47 -12.14
CA PHE A 107 -25.16 9.55 -13.24
C PHE A 107 -25.47 8.09 -12.91
N LEU A 108 -25.78 7.80 -11.65
CA LEU A 108 -26.28 6.52 -11.14
C LEU A 108 -27.59 6.78 -10.42
N ASN A 109 -28.64 6.04 -10.75
CA ASN A 109 -29.95 6.19 -10.10
C ASN A 109 -29.96 5.52 -8.71
N ASP A 110 -31.01 5.74 -7.92
CA ASP A 110 -31.10 5.25 -6.53
C ASP A 110 -31.04 3.71 -6.43
N GLU A 111 -31.60 2.99 -7.41
CA GLU A 111 -31.55 1.53 -7.47
C GLU A 111 -30.11 1.04 -7.70
N GLU A 112 -29.42 1.60 -8.70
CA GLU A 112 -28.01 1.29 -8.99
C GLU A 112 -27.10 1.60 -7.81
N GLN A 113 -27.36 2.71 -7.11
CA GLN A 113 -26.66 3.10 -5.90
C GLN A 113 -26.87 2.08 -4.77
N SER A 114 -28.10 1.57 -4.59
CA SER A 114 -28.39 0.53 -3.61
C SER A 114 -27.69 -0.78 -3.97
N GLU A 115 -27.83 -1.25 -5.21
CA GLU A 115 -27.21 -2.49 -5.68
C GLU A 115 -25.68 -2.46 -5.56
N LEU A 116 -25.04 -1.32 -5.83
CA LEU A 116 -23.60 -1.16 -5.63
C LEU A 116 -23.22 -1.31 -4.15
N ARG A 117 -23.96 -0.68 -3.24
CA ARG A 117 -23.70 -0.81 -1.80
C ARG A 117 -23.90 -2.25 -1.34
N ASP A 118 -24.89 -2.96 -1.86
CA ASP A 118 -25.13 -4.38 -1.56
C ASP A 118 -23.99 -5.27 -2.07
N TRP A 119 -23.51 -5.05 -3.30
CA TRP A 119 -22.34 -5.76 -3.82
C TRP A 119 -21.12 -5.61 -2.90
N PHE A 120 -20.86 -4.39 -2.43
CA PHE A 120 -19.73 -4.11 -1.53
C PHE A 120 -19.94 -4.66 -0.11
N ARG A 121 -21.18 -4.75 0.38
CA ARG A 121 -21.51 -5.45 1.64
C ARG A 121 -21.26 -6.95 1.51
N ASP A 122 -21.66 -7.56 0.40
CA ASP A 122 -21.39 -8.98 0.11
C ASP A 122 -19.89 -9.26 0.03
N TYR A 123 -19.12 -8.36 -0.61
CA TYR A 123 -17.67 -8.50 -0.71
C TYR A 123 -16.99 -8.37 0.66
N VAL A 124 -17.42 -7.43 1.49
CA VAL A 124 -16.96 -7.30 2.89
C VAL A 124 -17.27 -8.56 3.70
N PHE A 125 -18.49 -9.08 3.58
CA PHE A 125 -18.88 -10.33 4.26
C PHE A 125 -18.00 -11.50 3.80
N TRP A 126 -17.70 -11.61 2.50
CA TRP A 126 -16.79 -12.62 1.98
C TRP A 126 -15.36 -12.45 2.52
N LEU A 127 -14.82 -11.22 2.58
CA LEU A 127 -13.50 -10.96 3.16
C LEU A 127 -13.41 -11.33 4.65
N GLU A 128 -14.49 -11.18 5.42
CA GLU A 128 -14.51 -11.52 6.85
C GLU A 128 -14.68 -13.03 7.11
N SER A 129 -15.45 -13.72 6.25
CA SER A 129 -15.84 -15.11 6.47
C SER A 129 -14.93 -16.14 5.78
N SER A 130 -14.37 -15.80 4.61
CA SER A 130 -13.56 -16.70 3.80
C SER A 130 -12.18 -17.01 4.39
N GLU A 131 -11.61 -18.14 4.02
CA GLU A 131 -10.25 -18.55 4.43
C GLU A 131 -9.20 -17.63 3.77
N GLU A 132 -9.43 -17.22 2.52
CA GLU A 132 -8.62 -16.27 1.78
C GLU A 132 -8.58 -14.92 2.49
N GLY A 133 -9.76 -14.40 2.86
CA GLY A 133 -9.91 -13.16 3.59
C GLY A 133 -9.19 -13.19 4.94
N LYS A 134 -9.34 -14.28 5.71
CA LYS A 134 -8.64 -14.48 6.99
C LYS A 134 -7.11 -14.53 6.84
N ARG A 135 -6.61 -15.15 5.77
CA ARG A 135 -5.16 -15.18 5.46
C ARG A 135 -4.62 -13.81 5.14
N GLU A 136 -5.29 -13.06 4.27
CA GLU A 136 -4.85 -11.71 3.91
C GLU A 136 -4.99 -10.73 5.09
N TYR A 137 -6.07 -10.86 5.87
CA TYR A 137 -6.26 -10.12 7.13
C TYR A 137 -5.09 -10.30 8.11
N THR A 138 -4.45 -11.47 8.14
CA THR A 138 -3.30 -11.79 9.00
C THR A 138 -1.94 -11.66 8.31
N ALA A 139 -1.88 -11.25 7.04
CA ALA A 139 -0.62 -11.06 6.32
C ALA A 139 0.25 -10.03 7.07
N PRO A 140 1.53 -10.32 7.37
CA PRO A 140 2.37 -9.47 8.20
C PRO A 140 3.10 -8.36 7.42
N ASP A 141 2.89 -8.32 6.11
CA ASP A 141 3.53 -7.43 5.13
C ASP A 141 2.52 -6.35 4.63
N HIS A 142 2.89 -5.62 3.57
CA HIS A 142 2.09 -4.56 2.96
C HIS A 142 0.68 -5.02 2.58
N ARG A 143 0.49 -6.30 2.25
CA ARG A 143 -0.82 -6.85 1.88
C ARG A 143 -1.81 -6.73 3.01
N GLY A 144 -1.36 -6.97 4.24
CA GLY A 144 -2.20 -6.82 5.42
C GLY A 144 -2.63 -5.37 5.67
N VAL A 145 -1.78 -4.39 5.32
CA VAL A 145 -2.13 -2.97 5.40
C VAL A 145 -3.11 -2.60 4.29
N PHE A 146 -2.93 -3.10 3.07
CA PHE A 146 -3.89 -2.90 1.99
C PHE A 146 -5.24 -3.58 2.25
N PHE A 147 -5.28 -4.70 2.98
CA PHE A 147 -6.53 -5.26 3.48
C PHE A 147 -7.25 -4.24 4.37
N ASP A 148 -6.54 -3.57 5.29
CA ASP A 148 -7.13 -2.51 6.12
C ASP A 148 -7.62 -1.33 5.28
N VAL A 149 -6.86 -0.89 4.28
CA VAL A 149 -7.28 0.16 3.33
C VAL A 149 -8.58 -0.22 2.61
N GLN A 150 -8.67 -1.47 2.10
CA GLN A 150 -9.88 -1.97 1.46
C GLN A 150 -11.07 -1.94 2.43
N MET A 151 -10.93 -2.53 3.62
CA MET A 151 -12.03 -2.61 4.58
C MET A 151 -12.50 -1.24 5.06
N VAL A 152 -11.58 -0.33 5.38
CA VAL A 152 -11.91 1.03 5.83
C VAL A 152 -12.60 1.82 4.71
N SER A 153 -12.07 1.77 3.49
CA SER A 153 -12.63 2.51 2.36
C SER A 153 -14.02 1.99 1.97
N ILE A 154 -14.22 0.68 1.93
CA ILE A 154 -15.51 0.06 1.61
C ILE A 154 -16.53 0.31 2.72
N ALA A 155 -16.14 0.13 4.00
CA ALA A 155 -17.02 0.41 5.13
C ALA A 155 -17.47 1.88 5.14
N SER A 156 -16.57 2.80 4.81
CA SER A 156 -16.90 4.22 4.60
C SER A 156 -17.90 4.43 3.46
N TYR A 157 -17.78 3.69 2.35
CA TYR A 157 -18.68 3.82 1.19
C TYR A 157 -20.09 3.29 1.47
N VAL A 158 -20.20 2.14 2.16
CA VAL A 158 -21.50 1.54 2.49
C VAL A 158 -22.13 2.14 3.75
N ASN A 159 -21.54 3.21 4.31
CA ASN A 159 -21.93 3.90 5.54
C ASN A 159 -21.94 3.01 6.80
N ASP A 160 -21.04 2.03 6.89
CA ASP A 160 -20.81 1.22 8.09
C ASP A 160 -19.68 1.82 8.94
N THR A 161 -20.02 2.87 9.69
CA THR A 161 -19.06 3.61 10.53
C THR A 161 -18.43 2.73 11.61
N ALA A 162 -19.17 1.79 12.20
CA ALA A 162 -18.66 0.90 13.23
C ALA A 162 -17.54 0.01 12.69
N LYS A 163 -17.75 -0.58 11.50
CA LYS A 163 -16.74 -1.39 10.83
C LYS A 163 -15.54 -0.58 10.36
N MET A 164 -15.79 0.62 9.83
CA MET A 164 -14.74 1.55 9.44
C MET A 164 -13.81 1.85 10.63
N LEU A 165 -14.38 2.20 11.79
CA LEU A 165 -13.61 2.47 13.01
C LEU A 165 -12.89 1.22 13.53
N TRP A 166 -13.53 0.05 13.49
CA TRP A 166 -12.91 -1.21 13.90
C TRP A 166 -11.63 -1.52 13.12
N TYR A 167 -11.68 -1.44 11.79
CA TYR A 167 -10.52 -1.69 10.95
C TYR A 167 -9.44 -0.61 11.08
N LEU A 168 -9.83 0.66 11.27
CA LEU A 168 -8.89 1.74 11.59
C LEU A 168 -8.15 1.47 12.91
N ASP A 169 -8.86 1.19 14.00
CA ASP A 169 -8.26 0.96 15.32
C ASP A 169 -7.42 -0.32 15.34
N ARG A 170 -7.86 -1.37 14.65
CA ARG A 170 -7.06 -2.59 14.46
C ARG A 170 -5.76 -2.32 13.71
N SER A 171 -5.80 -1.51 12.65
CA SER A 171 -4.61 -1.19 11.88
C SER A 171 -3.52 -0.58 12.76
N MET A 172 -3.89 0.17 13.80
CA MET A 172 -2.93 0.70 14.77
C MET A 172 -2.17 -0.41 15.52
N ALA A 173 -2.79 -1.57 15.79
CA ALA A 173 -2.06 -2.72 16.35
C ALA A 173 -1.09 -3.33 15.32
N ARG A 174 -1.47 -3.35 14.03
CA ARG A 174 -0.58 -3.78 12.93
C ARG A 174 0.64 -2.87 12.82
N LEU A 175 0.46 -1.55 12.90
CA LEU A 175 1.56 -0.58 12.83
C LEU A 175 2.66 -0.89 13.84
N ARG A 176 2.29 -1.26 15.07
CA ARG A 176 3.23 -1.66 16.12
C ARG A 176 4.00 -2.95 15.81
N GLY A 177 3.35 -3.90 15.12
CA GLY A 177 3.93 -5.20 14.80
C GLY A 177 4.77 -5.23 13.52
N GLN A 178 4.48 -4.33 12.56
CA GLN A 178 5.14 -4.31 11.25
C GLN A 178 6.46 -3.53 11.27
N ILE A 179 6.58 -2.52 12.14
CA ILE A 179 7.75 -1.63 12.21
C ILE A 179 8.60 -2.02 13.41
N LEU A 180 9.89 -2.25 13.18
CA LEU A 180 10.82 -2.54 14.25
C LEU A 180 11.05 -1.30 15.14
N THR A 181 10.86 -1.46 16.44
CA THR A 181 11.01 -0.42 17.47
C THR A 181 12.07 -0.77 18.52
N GLU A 182 12.90 -1.80 18.26
CA GLU A 182 13.99 -2.16 19.16
C GLU A 182 15.06 -1.06 19.19
N GLN A 183 15.70 -0.91 20.35
CA GLN A 183 16.67 0.15 20.67
C GLN A 183 17.98 0.08 19.87
N ASP A 184 18.16 -0.95 19.02
CA ASP A 184 19.22 -0.90 18.01
C ASP A 184 18.80 0.03 16.88
N LEU A 185 19.38 1.23 16.91
CA LEU A 185 19.14 2.31 15.96
C LEU A 185 19.52 1.93 14.51
N THR A 186 20.31 0.85 14.31
CA THR A 186 20.60 0.31 12.98
C THR A 186 19.36 -0.30 12.32
N HIS A 187 18.48 -0.88 13.13
CA HIS A 187 17.32 -1.64 12.68
C HIS A 187 15.99 -0.96 12.99
N MET A 188 15.98 0.09 13.81
CA MET A 188 14.81 0.90 14.10
C MET A 188 14.16 1.42 12.80
N GLY A 189 12.83 1.31 12.71
CA GLY A 189 12.08 1.66 11.51
C GLY A 189 12.07 0.58 10.43
N MET A 190 12.80 -0.53 10.58
CA MET A 190 12.78 -1.60 9.58
C MET A 190 11.38 -2.17 9.39
N LEU A 191 10.96 -2.19 8.13
CA LEU A 191 9.80 -2.94 7.65
C LEU A 191 10.23 -4.38 7.37
N VAL A 192 10.47 -5.16 8.44
CA VAL A 192 11.17 -6.45 8.38
C VAL A 192 10.53 -7.40 7.37
N ASN A 193 9.19 -7.53 7.35
CA ASN A 193 8.48 -8.45 6.46
C ASN A 193 8.45 -7.99 4.99
N GLU A 194 8.83 -6.75 4.69
CA GLU A 194 8.99 -6.27 3.30
C GLU A 194 10.39 -6.57 2.76
N ILE A 195 11.35 -6.72 3.68
CA ILE A 195 12.77 -6.99 3.43
C ILE A 195 13.06 -8.50 3.56
N GLU A 196 12.29 -9.24 4.36
CA GLU A 196 12.39 -10.69 4.57
C GLU A 196 11.14 -11.45 4.07
N GLU A 197 11.22 -12.20 2.96
CA GLU A 197 11.02 -13.66 2.86
C GLU A 197 10.93 -14.17 1.40
N SER A 198 11.93 -14.97 1.00
CA SER A 198 11.72 -16.33 0.48
C SER A 198 13.00 -17.16 0.67
N GLY A 199 12.94 -18.18 1.54
CA GLY A 199 13.96 -19.24 1.60
C GLY A 199 15.29 -18.92 2.31
N GLY A 200 15.34 -17.96 3.24
CA GLY A 200 16.53 -17.74 4.08
C GLY A 200 17.75 -17.16 3.36
N LYS A 201 17.59 -16.61 2.15
CA LYS A 201 18.58 -15.78 1.47
C LYS A 201 18.11 -14.32 1.48
N ARG A 202 19.01 -13.38 1.80
CA ARG A 202 18.82 -11.92 1.60
C ARG A 202 18.79 -11.61 0.11
N ARG A 203 17.71 -11.99 -0.57
CA ARG A 203 17.46 -11.69 -1.98
C ARG A 203 15.96 -11.61 -2.17
N CYS A 204 15.34 -10.58 -1.60
CA CYS A 204 13.99 -10.23 -2.01
C CYS A 204 14.11 -9.56 -3.39
N GLU A 205 13.55 -10.22 -4.40
CA GLU A 205 13.53 -9.72 -5.79
C GLU A 205 12.83 -8.37 -5.95
N HIS A 206 12.05 -7.95 -4.94
CA HIS A 206 11.18 -6.78 -4.99
C HIS A 206 11.18 -5.98 -3.66
N CYS A 207 12.28 -5.97 -2.88
CA CYS A 207 12.23 -5.31 -1.56
C CYS A 207 12.11 -3.78 -1.60
N GLU A 208 12.54 -3.12 -2.67
CA GLU A 208 12.25 -1.69 -2.82
C GLU A 208 10.75 -1.48 -3.06
N GLU A 209 10.15 -2.29 -3.94
CA GLU A 209 8.73 -2.24 -4.25
C GLU A 209 7.85 -2.49 -3.02
N ASN A 210 8.14 -3.55 -2.26
CA ASN A 210 7.36 -3.91 -1.06
C ASN A 210 7.40 -2.79 0.01
N GLN A 211 8.55 -2.15 0.19
CA GLN A 211 8.67 -1.03 1.13
C GLN A 211 7.88 0.19 0.65
N VAL A 212 7.90 0.49 -0.65
CA VAL A 212 7.06 1.53 -1.26
C VAL A 212 5.59 1.22 -1.03
N LEU A 213 5.16 -0.03 -1.25
CA LEU A 213 3.79 -0.48 -1.03
C LEU A 213 3.35 -0.33 0.42
N ALA A 214 4.19 -0.75 1.37
CA ALA A 214 3.89 -0.65 2.78
C ALA A 214 3.71 0.81 3.21
N LEU A 215 4.66 1.69 2.87
CA LEU A 215 4.59 3.11 3.22
C LEU A 215 3.42 3.82 2.53
N GLN A 216 3.14 3.48 1.26
CA GLN A 216 1.98 4.01 0.55
C GLN A 216 0.67 3.58 1.21
N ALA A 217 0.52 2.31 1.58
CA ALA A 217 -0.67 1.81 2.26
C ALA A 217 -0.89 2.56 3.58
N TRP A 218 0.18 2.79 4.36
CA TRP A 218 0.11 3.59 5.58
C TRP A 218 -0.24 5.05 5.33
N ALA A 219 0.29 5.68 4.29
CA ALA A 219 -0.06 7.05 3.92
C ALA A 219 -1.56 7.15 3.56
N ILE A 220 -2.07 6.23 2.72
CA ILE A 220 -3.50 6.17 2.35
C ILE A 220 -4.36 5.96 3.60
N LEU A 221 -4.01 4.99 4.44
CA LEU A 221 -4.75 4.69 5.66
C LEU A 221 -4.72 5.85 6.66
N SER A 222 -3.62 6.63 6.69
CA SER A 222 -3.52 7.85 7.49
C SER A 222 -4.46 8.94 7.02
N ARG A 223 -4.61 9.11 5.70
CA ARG A 223 -5.58 10.07 5.11
C ARG A 223 -7.02 9.65 5.41
N LEU A 224 -7.34 8.36 5.26
CA LEU A 224 -8.64 7.80 5.68
C LEU A 224 -8.87 8.00 7.18
N GLY A 225 -7.89 7.68 8.01
CA GLY A 225 -7.95 7.83 9.47
C GLY A 225 -8.20 9.28 9.91
N ARG A 226 -7.60 10.27 9.22
CA ARG A 226 -7.80 11.70 9.52
C ARG A 226 -9.27 12.10 9.43
N SER A 227 -10.03 11.56 8.47
CA SER A 227 -11.47 11.81 8.34
C SER A 227 -12.28 11.31 9.55
N ALA A 228 -11.73 10.35 10.30
CA ALA A 228 -12.31 9.77 11.52
C ALA A 228 -11.56 10.23 12.80
N GLY A 229 -10.75 11.29 12.72
CA GLY A 229 -10.01 11.84 13.86
C GLY A 229 -8.84 10.96 14.34
N ARG A 230 -8.34 10.02 13.52
CA ARG A 230 -7.15 9.21 13.81
C ARG A 230 -5.92 9.80 13.13
N ASN A 231 -4.91 10.14 13.92
CA ASN A 231 -3.62 10.62 13.42
C ASN A 231 -2.58 9.47 13.46
N ILE A 232 -2.56 8.65 12.40
CA ILE A 232 -1.67 7.50 12.29
C ILE A 232 -0.19 7.93 12.16
N TRP A 233 0.07 9.06 11.48
CA TRP A 233 1.42 9.61 11.33
C TRP A 233 2.11 9.96 12.64
N ASN A 234 1.35 10.28 13.70
CA ASN A 234 1.89 10.63 15.01
C ASN A 234 1.74 9.49 16.03
N ALA A 235 1.37 8.29 15.58
CA ALA A 235 1.11 7.16 16.45
C ALA A 235 2.40 6.54 17.02
N TYR A 236 2.35 6.18 18.30
CA TYR A 236 3.39 5.42 19.00
C TYR A 236 4.79 6.03 18.88
N PRO A 237 5.00 7.25 19.39
CA PRO A 237 6.34 7.84 19.40
C PRO A 237 7.31 7.04 20.27
N VAL A 238 8.53 6.89 19.76
CA VAL A 238 9.73 6.46 20.48
C VAL A 238 10.75 7.58 20.32
N ASP A 239 11.18 8.18 21.43
CA ASP A 239 12.05 9.36 21.46
C ASP A 239 11.52 10.52 20.59
N ASP A 240 10.25 10.88 20.79
CA ASP A 240 9.51 11.93 20.05
C ASP A 240 9.35 11.72 18.54
N ILE A 241 9.79 10.57 18.01
CA ILE A 241 9.63 10.20 16.60
C ILE A 241 8.65 9.03 16.50
N SER A 242 7.57 9.20 15.73
CA SER A 242 6.56 8.14 15.55
C SER A 242 7.11 6.92 14.81
N ASN A 243 6.46 5.76 14.98
CA ASN A 243 6.84 4.54 14.27
C ASN A 243 6.87 4.74 12.74
N LEU A 244 5.85 5.41 12.19
CA LEU A 244 5.77 5.63 10.74
C LEU A 244 6.85 6.61 10.25
N CYS A 245 7.24 7.56 11.09
CA CYS A 245 8.38 8.44 10.84
C CYS A 245 9.72 7.70 10.87
N HIS A 246 9.93 6.79 11.83
CA HIS A 246 11.09 5.89 11.84
C HIS A 246 11.13 5.01 10.59
N ALA A 247 9.99 4.44 10.18
CA ALA A 247 9.91 3.63 8.97
C ALA A 247 10.21 4.43 7.70
N SER A 248 9.71 5.67 7.64
CA SER A 248 9.98 6.58 6.54
C SER A 248 11.47 6.92 6.44
N TYR A 249 12.10 7.29 7.56
CA TYR A 249 13.54 7.55 7.63
C TYR A 249 14.36 6.32 7.21
N HIS A 250 13.96 5.12 7.64
CA HIS A 250 14.66 3.90 7.34
C HIS A 250 14.52 3.44 5.87
N ALA A 251 13.34 3.51 5.28
CA ALA A 251 13.10 2.96 3.94
C ALA A 251 13.39 3.97 2.81
N ILE A 252 13.00 5.24 2.98
CA ILE A 252 13.09 6.25 1.92
C ILE A 252 14.57 6.65 1.74
N PRO A 253 15.15 6.40 0.55
CA PRO A 253 16.59 6.52 0.37
C PRO A 253 17.10 7.96 0.39
N TYR A 254 16.22 8.96 0.35
CA TYR A 254 16.59 10.37 0.45
C TYR A 254 16.89 10.84 1.89
N PHE A 255 16.57 10.05 2.91
CA PHE A 255 16.80 10.42 4.31
C PHE A 255 18.04 9.77 4.94
N ARG A 256 18.63 8.77 4.27
CA ARG A 256 19.81 8.05 4.76
C ARG A 256 20.65 7.47 3.64
N GLN A 257 21.92 7.23 3.93
CA GLN A 257 22.75 6.36 3.10
C GLN A 257 22.34 4.91 3.36
N ARG A 258 22.05 4.16 2.30
CA ARG A 258 21.78 2.71 2.37
C ARG A 258 22.17 2.00 1.08
N ALA A 259 22.41 0.70 1.16
CA ALA A 259 22.51 -0.14 -0.02
C ALA A 259 21.16 -0.23 -0.74
N GLN A 260 21.20 -0.40 -2.06
CA GLN A 260 20.04 -0.83 -2.83
C GLN A 260 19.76 -2.31 -2.52
N CYS A 261 18.50 -2.72 -2.62
CA CYS A 261 18.14 -4.13 -2.65
C CYS A 261 18.89 -4.91 -3.76
N ASP A 262 19.51 -6.05 -3.43
CA ASP A 262 20.39 -6.85 -4.29
C ASP A 262 19.76 -7.40 -5.60
N ALA A 263 18.48 -7.16 -5.84
CA ALA A 263 17.74 -7.76 -6.96
C ALA A 263 17.00 -6.76 -7.88
N ASP A 264 17.11 -5.45 -7.63
CA ASP A 264 16.35 -4.39 -8.33
C ASP A 264 17.18 -3.63 -9.40
N ILE A 265 18.06 -4.34 -10.12
CA ILE A 265 19.20 -3.68 -10.80
C ILE A 265 18.88 -3.11 -12.20
N THR A 266 17.81 -3.53 -12.90
CA THR A 266 17.66 -3.17 -14.34
C THR A 266 16.39 -2.41 -14.76
N THR A 267 15.33 -2.34 -13.93
CA THR A 267 14.06 -1.67 -14.30
C THR A 267 13.48 -0.77 -13.21
N PHE A 268 14.25 -0.48 -12.15
CA PHE A 268 13.75 0.24 -11.00
C PHE A 268 13.70 1.77 -11.24
N ASN A 269 12.51 2.31 -11.52
CA ASN A 269 12.31 3.77 -11.50
C ASN A 269 12.40 4.31 -10.05
N HIS A 270 13.51 4.99 -9.72
CA HIS A 270 13.73 5.58 -8.40
C HIS A 270 12.80 6.77 -8.09
N GLN A 271 12.19 7.42 -9.10
CA GLN A 271 11.25 8.52 -8.90
C GLN A 271 9.99 8.10 -8.12
N ARG A 272 9.69 6.79 -8.05
CA ARG A 272 8.60 6.24 -7.23
C ARG A 272 8.71 6.60 -5.75
N TRP A 273 9.91 6.92 -5.26
CA TRP A 273 10.12 7.35 -3.88
C TRP A 273 9.73 8.82 -3.63
N TRP A 274 9.55 9.64 -4.68
CA TRP A 274 9.26 11.07 -4.55
C TRP A 274 7.95 11.38 -3.82
N PRO A 275 6.80 10.71 -4.14
CA PRO A 275 5.56 10.88 -3.39
C PRO A 275 5.71 10.63 -1.89
N LEU A 276 6.37 9.51 -1.53
CA LEU A 276 6.55 9.11 -0.15
C LEU A 276 7.55 10.00 0.59
N TRP A 277 8.59 10.48 -0.11
CA TRP A 277 9.50 11.48 0.41
C TRP A 277 8.79 12.78 0.76
N LEU A 278 7.90 13.26 -0.13
CA LEU A 278 7.11 14.46 0.12
C LEU A 278 6.14 14.27 1.29
N GLU A 279 5.38 13.17 1.29
CA GLU A 279 4.44 12.81 2.37
C GLU A 279 5.16 12.76 3.72
N ALA A 280 6.28 12.03 3.81
CA ALA A 280 7.05 11.92 5.04
C ALA A 280 7.55 13.29 5.52
N ARG A 281 8.00 14.17 4.61
CA ARG A 281 8.38 15.55 4.98
C ARG A 281 7.20 16.36 5.50
N GLN A 282 5.98 16.13 5.04
CA GLN A 282 4.79 16.84 5.56
C GLN A 282 4.43 16.41 6.98
N HIS A 283 4.81 15.21 7.41
CA HIS A 283 4.39 14.68 8.72
C HIS A 283 5.52 14.52 9.75
N CYS A 284 6.76 14.34 9.30
CA CYS A 284 7.89 14.01 10.15
C CYS A 284 8.86 15.20 10.26
N GLU A 285 8.78 15.95 11.35
CA GLU A 285 9.59 17.16 11.56
C GLU A 285 11.09 16.88 11.50
N HIS A 286 11.53 15.77 12.10
CA HIS A 286 12.93 15.40 12.20
C HIS A 286 13.62 15.29 10.83
N VAL A 287 12.93 14.88 9.75
CA VAL A 287 13.52 14.80 8.40
C VAL A 287 13.45 16.11 7.60
N ARG A 288 12.64 17.09 8.01
CA ARG A 288 12.45 18.34 7.25
C ARG A 288 13.72 19.18 7.19
N GLN A 289 14.46 19.20 8.30
CA GLN A 289 15.66 20.03 8.51
C GLN A 289 16.89 19.55 7.73
N PHE A 290 16.90 18.30 7.23
CA PHE A 290 18.06 17.74 6.56
C PHE A 290 18.03 17.98 5.05
N LYS A 291 19.21 18.20 4.48
CA LYS A 291 19.45 18.05 3.05
C LYS A 291 19.21 16.59 2.68
N HIS A 292 18.50 16.35 1.56
CA HIS A 292 18.28 14.98 1.10
C HIS A 292 19.62 14.33 0.70
N ILE A 293 19.75 13.05 0.96
CA ILE A 293 20.94 12.25 0.66
C ILE A 293 20.79 11.64 -0.73
N ILE A 294 21.87 11.72 -1.52
CA ILE A 294 21.95 11.12 -2.85
C ILE A 294 22.77 9.84 -2.71
N ASN A 295 22.11 8.69 -2.90
CA ASN A 295 22.81 7.40 -2.90
C ASN A 295 23.45 7.14 -4.26
N SER A 296 24.61 6.49 -4.29
CA SER A 296 25.39 6.24 -5.51
C SER A 296 24.68 5.38 -6.55
N TRP A 297 23.69 4.59 -6.13
CA TRP A 297 22.88 3.74 -7.00
C TRP A 297 21.69 4.47 -7.65
N MET A 298 21.39 5.72 -7.24
CA MET A 298 20.30 6.49 -7.84
C MET A 298 20.67 7.04 -9.21
N SER A 299 19.75 6.87 -10.17
CA SER A 299 19.86 7.50 -11.49
C SER A 299 19.83 9.03 -11.38
N PRO A 300 20.58 9.79 -12.22
CA PRO A 300 20.66 11.26 -12.14
C PRO A 300 19.31 11.97 -12.12
N VAL A 301 18.35 11.50 -12.94
CA VAL A 301 17.00 12.07 -13.03
C VAL A 301 16.24 11.96 -11.69
N SER A 302 16.58 11.00 -10.84
CA SER A 302 15.88 10.74 -9.58
C SER A 302 16.52 11.41 -8.37
N GLN A 303 17.72 11.98 -8.52
CA GLN A 303 18.50 12.49 -7.38
C GLN A 303 17.86 13.74 -6.74
N ASN A 304 17.06 14.49 -7.50
CA ASN A 304 16.46 15.74 -7.06
C ASN A 304 14.92 15.64 -7.07
N PRO A 305 14.28 15.17 -5.99
CA PRO A 305 12.83 15.16 -5.89
C PRO A 305 12.26 16.59 -5.93
N PRO A 306 11.24 16.87 -6.76
CA PRO A 306 10.55 18.16 -6.72
C PRO A 306 9.90 18.41 -5.35
N ARG A 307 9.89 19.66 -4.88
CA ARG A 307 9.20 20.02 -3.62
C ARG A 307 7.71 20.26 -3.81
N ASN A 308 7.33 20.70 -5.01
CA ASN A 308 5.96 20.90 -5.38
C ASN A 308 5.41 19.59 -5.98
N PRO A 309 4.32 19.01 -5.42
CA PRO A 309 3.74 17.77 -5.95
C PRO A 309 3.29 17.90 -7.41
N TYR A 310 2.97 19.10 -7.90
CA TYR A 310 2.56 19.33 -9.29
C TYR A 310 3.72 19.28 -10.30
N ASP A 311 4.97 19.33 -9.83
CA ASP A 311 6.16 19.20 -10.67
C ASP A 311 6.64 17.73 -10.76
N MET A 312 5.97 16.81 -10.06
CA MET A 312 6.23 15.37 -10.12
C MET A 312 5.38 14.70 -11.22
N PRO A 313 5.75 13.50 -11.70
CA PRO A 313 4.90 12.70 -12.57
C PRO A 313 3.50 12.55 -11.98
N PHE A 314 2.49 12.93 -12.77
CA PHE A 314 1.09 12.83 -12.34
C PHE A 314 0.64 11.38 -12.22
N THR A 315 1.21 10.47 -13.02
CA THR A 315 1.02 9.02 -12.93
C THR A 315 2.36 8.30 -12.87
N PHE A 316 2.34 7.16 -12.18
CA PHE A 316 3.42 6.17 -12.18
C PHE A 316 2.91 4.92 -12.90
N GLY A 317 3.82 4.20 -13.55
CA GLY A 317 3.53 2.95 -14.23
C GLY A 317 3.02 1.89 -13.25
N HIS A 318 2.22 0.94 -13.74
CA HIS A 318 1.59 -0.06 -12.87
C HIS A 318 2.59 -0.96 -12.09
N GLN A 319 3.81 -1.07 -12.61
CA GLN A 319 4.92 -1.84 -12.03
C GLN A 319 5.73 -1.03 -11.01
N GLU A 320 5.42 0.26 -10.83
CA GLU A 320 6.18 1.15 -9.96
C GLU A 320 5.61 1.19 -8.54
N ALA A 321 4.52 0.46 -8.31
CA ALA A 321 3.88 0.29 -7.01
C ALA A 321 3.42 1.58 -6.32
N ILE A 322 3.32 2.67 -7.09
CA ILE A 322 2.69 3.91 -6.67
C ILE A 322 1.29 4.00 -7.29
N ALA A 323 0.31 4.45 -6.51
CA ALA A 323 -1.02 4.69 -6.99
C ALA A 323 -0.98 5.77 -8.11
N PRO A 324 -1.63 5.56 -9.27
CA PRO A 324 -1.54 6.52 -10.37
C PRO A 324 -2.08 7.92 -10.05
N PHE A 325 -2.82 8.08 -8.96
CA PHE A 325 -3.32 9.38 -8.47
C PHE A 325 -2.90 9.60 -7.02
N TRP A 326 -1.62 9.31 -6.74
CA TRP A 326 -1.01 9.34 -5.41
C TRP A 326 -1.20 10.66 -4.64
N ASN A 327 -1.37 11.77 -5.36
CA ASN A 327 -1.55 13.12 -4.81
C ASN A 327 -3.01 13.44 -4.46
N LEU A 328 -3.98 12.58 -4.78
CA LEU A 328 -5.36 12.78 -4.33
C LEU A 328 -5.44 12.70 -2.80
N GLY A 329 -6.10 13.71 -2.20
CA GLY A 329 -6.20 13.85 -0.75
C GLY A 329 -4.90 14.30 -0.07
N LEU A 330 -3.83 14.60 -0.83
CA LEU A 330 -2.63 15.23 -0.29
C LEU A 330 -2.94 16.70 0.02
N HIS A 331 -2.83 17.09 1.28
CA HIS A 331 -2.91 18.50 1.66
C HIS A 331 -1.53 19.14 1.49
N PHE A 332 -1.35 19.93 0.42
CA PHE A 332 -0.13 20.70 0.19
C PHE A 332 -0.37 22.19 0.41
N ASP A 333 0.36 22.77 1.35
CA ASP A 333 0.46 24.23 1.53
C ASP A 333 1.80 24.72 0.97
N PRO A 334 1.79 25.46 -0.17
CA PRO A 334 3.01 26.01 -0.77
C PRO A 334 3.81 26.92 0.17
N GLN A 335 3.14 27.62 1.11
CA GLN A 335 3.79 28.54 2.03
C GLN A 335 4.57 27.77 3.11
N GLN A 336 3.98 26.70 3.67
CA GLN A 336 4.71 25.80 4.58
C GLN A 336 5.90 25.15 3.89
N ALA A 337 5.76 24.69 2.64
CA ALA A 337 6.85 24.05 1.91
C ALA A 337 8.05 24.97 1.63
N ALA A 338 7.82 26.27 1.45
CA ALA A 338 8.85 27.29 1.23
C ALA A 338 9.60 27.70 2.51
N THR A 339 8.92 27.64 3.67
CA THR A 339 9.48 28.07 4.98
C THR A 339 10.36 27.03 5.68
N LEU A 340 10.48 25.80 5.15
CA LEU A 340 11.29 24.77 5.77
C LEU A 340 12.78 25.07 5.59
N PRO A 341 13.54 25.33 6.68
CA PRO A 341 14.95 25.63 6.59
C PRO A 341 15.71 24.44 6.00
N VAL A 342 16.56 24.71 5.01
CA VAL A 342 17.60 23.76 4.61
C VAL A 342 18.71 23.91 5.63
N GLY A 343 18.76 23.02 6.62
CA GLY A 343 19.88 22.98 7.52
C GLY A 343 21.10 22.43 6.79
N ASP A 344 22.22 23.16 6.82
CA ASP A 344 23.55 22.66 6.41
C ASP A 344 24.11 21.60 7.38
N LYS A 345 23.34 21.24 8.41
CA LYS A 345 23.73 20.20 9.35
C LYS A 345 23.65 18.84 8.66
N PRO A 346 24.74 18.05 8.63
CA PRO A 346 24.60 16.63 8.30
C PRO A 346 23.51 16.03 9.19
N ALA A 347 22.70 15.10 8.63
CA ALA A 347 21.86 14.24 9.45
C ALA A 347 22.69 13.79 10.64
N PRO A 348 22.18 13.85 11.89
CA PRO A 348 22.98 13.45 13.03
C PRO A 348 23.52 12.05 12.69
N ALA A 349 24.85 11.95 12.58
CA ALA A 349 25.47 10.81 13.20
C ALA A 349 24.91 10.89 14.61
N ILE A 350 24.05 9.95 14.98
CA ILE A 350 23.60 9.80 16.35
C ILE A 350 24.92 9.68 17.11
N SER A 351 25.45 10.79 17.64
CA SER A 351 26.89 10.91 17.89
C SER A 351 27.26 10.36 19.26
N GLN A 352 26.44 9.42 19.74
CA GLN A 352 26.78 8.43 20.76
C GLN A 352 26.62 6.97 20.26
N LEU A 353 26.34 6.72 18.97
CA LEU A 353 26.16 5.39 18.35
C LEU A 353 27.46 4.70 17.86
N GLY A 354 28.61 5.13 18.35
CA GLY A 354 29.88 4.77 17.74
C GLY A 354 30.86 4.02 18.62
N LYS A 355 30.47 3.39 19.73
CA LYS A 355 31.38 2.55 20.53
C LYS A 355 30.67 1.39 21.23
N ALA A 356 30.36 0.34 20.48
CA ALA A 356 30.52 -1.05 20.92
C ALA A 356 30.19 -1.98 19.74
N SER A 357 31.22 -2.32 18.97
CA SER A 357 31.18 -3.50 18.13
C SER A 357 31.00 -4.73 19.02
N ASN A 358 29.91 -5.45 18.84
CA ASN A 358 29.89 -6.91 18.82
C ASN A 358 28.68 -7.31 17.99
N ALA A 359 28.92 -7.44 16.68
CA ALA A 359 27.93 -7.84 15.71
C ALA A 359 27.46 -9.28 16.01
N ILE A 360 26.36 -9.40 16.75
CA ILE A 360 25.46 -10.52 16.52
C ILE A 360 24.94 -10.32 15.11
N SER A 361 25.25 -11.24 14.21
CA SER A 361 24.87 -11.07 12.81
C SER A 361 23.35 -10.87 12.73
N THR A 362 22.90 -9.99 11.85
CA THR A 362 21.48 -9.76 11.53
C THR A 362 20.70 -11.06 11.29
N GLN A 363 21.37 -12.12 10.85
CA GLN A 363 20.77 -13.46 10.68
C GLN A 363 20.42 -14.16 11.99
N GLU A 364 21.15 -13.87 13.06
CA GLU A 364 21.01 -14.54 14.35
C GLU A 364 19.88 -13.92 15.17
N LEU A 365 19.72 -12.58 15.12
CA LEU A 365 18.57 -11.88 15.68
C LEU A 365 17.26 -12.27 14.96
N ALA A 366 17.29 -12.32 13.63
CA ALA A 366 16.16 -12.77 12.81
C ALA A 366 15.80 -14.24 13.08
N ARG A 367 16.81 -15.12 13.22
CA ARG A 367 16.60 -16.53 13.60
C ARG A 367 15.99 -16.70 14.99
N GLN A 368 16.46 -15.94 15.98
CA GLN A 368 15.93 -15.99 17.34
C GLN A 368 14.47 -15.52 17.39
N ARG A 369 14.12 -14.46 16.65
CA ARG A 369 12.73 -13.98 16.54
C ARG A 369 11.83 -14.94 15.76
N LEU A 370 12.31 -15.54 14.68
CA LEU A 370 11.59 -16.62 13.97
C LEU A 370 11.37 -17.85 14.86
N GLN A 371 12.35 -18.22 15.69
CA GLN A 371 12.20 -19.29 16.67
C GLN A 371 11.16 -18.92 17.74
N ALA A 372 11.15 -17.68 18.24
CA ALA A 372 10.16 -17.19 19.20
C ALA A 372 8.74 -17.20 18.62
N VAL A 373 8.56 -16.76 17.36
CA VAL A 373 7.26 -16.78 16.67
C VAL A 373 6.80 -18.22 16.39
N ARG A 374 7.71 -19.12 16.01
CA ARG A 374 7.40 -20.54 15.78
C ARG A 374 7.05 -21.28 17.07
N SER A 375 7.74 -20.98 18.18
CA SER A 375 7.43 -21.55 19.49
C SER A 375 6.11 -21.02 20.04
N ALA A 376 5.79 -19.73 19.88
CA ALA A 376 4.47 -19.18 20.19
C ALA A 376 3.34 -19.83 19.36
N ARG A 377 3.58 -20.12 18.08
CA ARG A 377 2.63 -20.86 17.21
C ARG A 377 2.47 -22.33 17.62
N ARG A 378 3.53 -23.00 18.11
CA ARG A 378 3.44 -24.37 18.65
C ARG A 378 2.67 -24.43 19.96
N LEU A 379 2.91 -23.48 20.87
CA LEU A 379 2.17 -23.37 22.14
C LEU A 379 0.67 -23.15 21.91
N ARG A 380 0.29 -22.36 20.89
CA ARG A 380 -1.13 -22.19 20.50
C ARG A 380 -1.76 -23.42 19.84
N ARG A 381 -0.97 -24.31 19.24
CA ARG A 381 -1.46 -25.57 18.62
C ARG A 381 -1.44 -26.77 19.57
N GLY A 382 -0.65 -26.72 20.65
CA GLY A 382 -0.60 -27.76 21.67
C GLY A 382 -1.67 -27.65 22.77
N ASN A 383 -2.42 -26.54 22.80
CA ASN A 383 -3.53 -26.28 23.72
C ASN A 383 -4.90 -26.36 23.01
N ALA A 384 -4.97 -27.02 21.85
CA ALA A 384 -6.20 -27.25 21.09
C ALA A 384 -6.51 -28.75 21.05
#